data_AF-A0A3D0XS87-F1
#
_entry.id   AF-A0A3D0XS87-F1
#
_cell.length_a   1.000
_cell.length_b   1.000
_cell.length_c   1.000
_cell.angle_alpha   90.00
_cell.angle_beta   90.00
_cell.angle_gamma   90.00
#
_symmetry.space_group_name_H-M   'P 1'
#
loop_
_entity.id
_entity.type
_entity.pdbx_description
1 polymer ?
#
loop_
_entity_poly.entity_id
_entity_poly.type
_entity_poly.pdbx_seq_one_letter_code
_entity_poly.pdbx_strand_id
1 'polypeptide(L)'
;MENQNVLIMDHPLIQHKLTYLRDKNTGSRDFRQLVSEIAMLECYEATRDLPLEEVQIETPVSTATTKVLAGRKLAFIPILRAGLGMVDGVLS
;
A
#
# COMPACT_ATOMS: atom_id res chain seq x y z
N MET A 1 9.01 4.42 -25.75
CA MET A 1 7.77 5.13 -25.41
C MET A 1 7.57 4.97 -23.91
N GLU A 2 7.95 5.96 -23.11
CA GLU A 2 7.58 5.99 -21.70
C GLU A 2 6.10 6.40 -21.62
N ASN A 3 5.29 5.55 -20.99
CA ASN A 3 3.88 5.81 -20.78
C ASN A 3 3.74 6.71 -19.54
N GLN A 4 3.35 7.97 -19.73
CA GLN A 4 3.29 8.98 -18.66
C GLN A 4 2.35 8.60 -17.48
N ASN A 5 1.46 7.63 -17.68
CA ASN A 5 0.52 7.18 -16.65
C ASN A 5 0.94 5.87 -15.97
N VAL A 6 2.15 5.38 -16.21
CA VAL A 6 2.66 4.13 -15.62
C VAL A 6 3.81 4.45 -14.69
N LEU A 7 3.63 4.16 -13.40
CA LEU A 7 4.68 4.17 -12.40
C LEU A 7 5.20 2.74 -12.20
N ILE A 8 6.50 2.52 -12.42
CA ILE A 8 7.15 1.25 -12.10
C ILE A 8 7.71 1.36 -10.68
N MET A 9 7.20 0.55 -9.77
CA MET A 9 7.71 0.47 -8.40
C MET A 9 8.93 -0.47 -8.34
N ASP A 10 10.11 0.10 -8.20
CA ASP A 10 11.41 -0.59 -8.26
C ASP A 10 12.06 -0.83 -6.88
N HIS A 11 11.29 -0.66 -5.81
CA HIS A 11 11.78 -0.89 -4.44
C HIS A 11 12.35 -2.33 -4.28
N PRO A 12 13.56 -2.50 -3.70
CA PRO A 12 14.23 -3.81 -3.63
C PRO A 12 13.40 -4.91 -2.96
N LEU A 13 12.60 -4.58 -1.94
CA LEU A 13 11.73 -5.55 -1.28
C LEU A 13 10.57 -6.01 -2.17
N ILE A 14 10.02 -5.15 -3.04
CA ILE A 14 8.99 -5.55 -3.99
C ILE A 14 9.60 -6.52 -5.00
N GLN A 15 10.78 -6.20 -5.55
CA GLN A 15 11.49 -7.06 -6.49
C GLN A 15 11.84 -8.44 -5.89
N HIS A 16 12.35 -8.44 -4.66
CA HIS A 16 12.64 -9.66 -3.91
C HIS A 16 11.40 -10.54 -3.72
N LYS A 17 10.29 -9.96 -3.21
CA LYS A 17 9.03 -10.70 -3.00
C LYS A 17 8.41 -11.17 -4.30
N LEU A 18 8.46 -10.35 -5.34
CA LEU A 18 7.96 -10.68 -6.68
C LEU A 18 8.73 -11.86 -7.29
N THR A 19 10.01 -12.01 -6.98
CA THR A 19 10.80 -13.17 -7.40
C THR A 19 10.22 -14.47 -6.85
N TYR A 20 9.94 -14.53 -5.54
CA TYR A 20 9.31 -15.71 -4.93
C TYR A 20 7.86 -15.87 -5.37
N LEU A 21 7.12 -14.79 -5.59
CA LEU A 21 5.76 -14.86 -6.11
C LEU A 21 5.71 -15.55 -7.49
N ARG A 22 6.75 -15.34 -8.32
CA ARG A 22 6.88 -15.92 -9.66
C ARG A 22 7.47 -17.34 -9.67
N ASP A 23 8.09 -17.79 -8.58
CA ASP A 23 8.64 -19.14 -8.50
C ASP A 23 7.50 -20.18 -8.49
N LYS A 24 7.53 -21.12 -9.44
CA LYS A 24 6.57 -22.21 -9.56
C LYS A 24 6.55 -23.14 -8.34
N ASN A 25 7.61 -23.14 -7.53
CA ASN A 25 7.71 -23.96 -6.33
C ASN A 25 7.06 -23.30 -5.10
N THR A 26 6.66 -22.03 -5.19
CA THR A 26 6.01 -21.31 -4.10
C THR A 26 4.61 -21.86 -3.84
N GLY A 27 4.39 -22.34 -2.61
CA GLY A 27 3.12 -22.91 -2.19
C GLY A 27 2.00 -21.87 -2.07
N SER A 28 0.75 -22.31 -2.16
CA SER A 28 -0.44 -21.44 -2.16
C SER A 28 -0.63 -20.58 -0.90
N ARG A 29 -0.04 -20.98 0.24
CA ARG A 29 -0.04 -20.17 1.47
C ARG A 29 0.90 -18.99 1.32
N ASP A 30 2.15 -19.27 0.99
CA ASP A 30 3.20 -18.27 0.90
C ASP A 30 2.95 -17.32 -0.28
N PHE A 31 2.37 -17.81 -1.38
CA PHE A 31 1.89 -16.96 -2.48
C PHE A 31 0.89 -15.91 -2.01
N ARG A 32 -0.12 -16.30 -1.23
CA ARG A 32 -1.14 -15.35 -0.72
C ARG A 32 -0.53 -14.32 0.22
N GLN A 33 0.40 -14.74 1.07
CA GLN A 33 1.12 -13.84 1.96
C GLN A 33 1.95 -12.83 1.17
N LEU A 34 2.71 -13.28 0.16
CA LEU A 34 3.51 -12.41 -0.70
C LEU A 34 2.67 -11.39 -1.45
N VAL A 35 1.48 -11.77 -1.96
CA VAL A 35 0.55 -10.83 -2.60
C VAL A 35 0.13 -9.73 -1.62
N SER A 36 -0.26 -10.10 -0.40
CA SER A 36 -0.65 -9.14 0.63
C SER A 36 0.51 -8.21 0.99
N GLU A 37 1.72 -8.73 1.19
CA GLU A 37 2.91 -7.94 1.52
C GLU A 37 3.31 -6.98 0.39
N ILE A 38 3.20 -7.41 -0.88
CA ILE A 38 3.44 -6.54 -2.03
C ILE A 38 2.38 -5.44 -2.08
N ALA A 39 1.10 -5.79 -1.93
CA ALA A 39 -0.01 -4.83 -1.97
C ALA A 39 0.11 -3.73 -0.90
N MET A 40 0.60 -4.07 0.30
CA MET A 40 0.91 -3.09 1.36
C MET A 40 1.97 -2.09 0.91
N LEU A 41 3.07 -2.56 0.31
CA LEU A 41 4.14 -1.71 -0.19
C LEU A 41 3.68 -0.83 -1.36
N GLU A 42 2.88 -1.40 -2.27
CA GLU A 42 2.29 -0.66 -3.38
C GLU A 42 1.33 0.43 -2.88
N CYS A 43 0.50 0.12 -1.88
CA CYS A 43 -0.43 1.09 -1.30
C CYS A 43 0.29 2.26 -0.63
N TYR A 44 1.39 1.98 0.08
CA TYR A 44 2.22 3.02 0.70
C TYR A 44 2.75 4.01 -0.35
N GLU A 45 3.26 3.51 -1.48
CA GLU A 45 3.71 4.38 -2.57
C GLU A 45 2.55 5.07 -3.30
N ALA A 46 1.44 4.36 -3.52
CA ALA A 46 0.27 4.89 -4.21
C ALA A 46 -0.47 5.99 -3.44
N THR A 47 -0.24 6.12 -2.13
CA THR A 47 -0.87 7.12 -1.26
C THR A 47 0.07 8.28 -0.86
N ARG A 48 1.24 8.37 -1.49
CA ARG A 48 2.29 9.35 -1.18
C ARG A 48 1.86 10.81 -1.35
N ASP A 49 0.92 11.08 -2.24
CA ASP A 49 0.45 12.41 -2.62
C ASP A 49 -0.86 12.81 -1.94
N LEU A 50 -1.35 12.03 -0.97
CA LEU A 50 -2.58 12.35 -0.26
C LEU A 50 -2.49 13.71 0.46
N PRO A 51 -3.53 14.55 0.34
CA PRO A 51 -3.54 15.86 0.96
C PRO A 51 -3.60 15.76 2.49
N LEU A 52 -3.01 16.75 3.15
CA LEU A 52 -2.99 16.86 4.62
C LEU A 52 -3.67 18.16 5.06
N GLU A 53 -4.34 18.11 6.22
CA GLU A 53 -4.89 19.29 6.91
C GLU A 53 -4.27 19.45 8.29
N GLU A 54 -4.14 20.70 8.74
CA GLU A 54 -3.59 21.02 10.06
C GLU A 54 -4.65 20.93 11.15
N VAL A 55 -4.30 20.28 12.25
CA VAL A 55 -5.14 20.14 13.43
C VAL A 55 -4.35 20.48 14.69
N GLN A 56 -5.02 21.05 15.69
CA GLN A 56 -4.43 21.28 17.00
C GLN A 56 -4.76 20.10 17.92
N ILE A 57 -3.74 19.49 18.51
CA ILE A 57 -3.90 18.41 19.48
C ILE A 57 -3.17 18.72 20.79
N GLU A 58 -3.59 18.09 21.88
CA GLU A 58 -2.87 18.11 23.15
C GLU A 58 -1.96 16.88 23.24
N THR A 59 -0.66 17.12 23.38
CA THR A 59 0.33 16.07 23.65
C THR A 59 0.59 15.98 25.16
N PRO A 60 1.24 14.92 25.67
CA PRO A 60 1.60 14.84 27.10
C PRO A 60 2.45 16.01 27.63
N VAL A 61 3.04 16.84 26.76
CA VAL A 61 3.91 17.97 27.14
C VAL A 61 3.22 19.32 26.90
N SER A 62 2.58 19.51 25.74
CA SER A 62 1.92 20.77 25.36
C SER A 62 0.96 20.61 24.19
N THR A 63 0.23 21.67 23.85
CA THR A 63 -0.48 21.77 22.57
C THR A 63 0.50 21.81 21.40
N ALA A 64 0.12 21.14 20.30
CA ALA A 64 0.91 21.07 19.09
C ALA A 64 0.04 21.07 17.83
N THR A 65 0.51 21.76 16.79
CA THR A 65 -0.08 21.71 15.45
C THR A 65 0.48 20.49 14.72
N THR A 66 -0.40 19.56 14.35
CA THR A 66 -0.06 18.33 13.64
C THR A 66 -0.85 18.23 12.34
N LYS A 67 -0.55 17.20 11.53
CA LYS A 67 -1.20 16.98 10.24
C LYS A 67 -1.95 15.67 10.24
N VAL A 68 -3.14 15.67 9.66
CA VAL A 68 -3.97 14.48 9.40
C VAL A 68 -4.34 14.41 7.93
N LEU A 69 -4.69 13.21 7.45
CA LEU A 69 -5.18 13.04 6.07
C LEU A 69 -6.43 13.88 5.87
N ALA A 70 -6.41 14.74 4.85
CA ALA A 70 -7.53 15.59 4.49
C ALA A 70 -8.56 14.82 3.65
N GLY A 71 -9.82 15.24 3.73
CA GLY A 71 -10.89 14.73 2.87
C GLY A 71 -11.65 13.53 3.43
N ARG A 72 -12.30 12.77 2.54
CA ARG A 72 -13.18 11.66 2.90
C ARG A 72 -12.44 10.32 2.85
N LYS A 73 -13.04 9.32 3.50
CA LYS A 73 -12.54 7.94 3.52
C LYS A 73 -12.32 7.41 2.10
N LEU A 74 -11.16 6.77 1.89
CA LEU A 74 -10.83 6.06 0.65
C LEU A 74 -11.67 4.79 0.52
N ALA A 75 -11.89 4.35 -0.72
CA ALA A 75 -12.56 3.11 -1.03
C ALA A 75 -11.63 2.20 -1.85
N PHE A 76 -11.43 0.96 -1.39
CA PHE A 76 -10.66 -0.05 -2.11
C PHE A 76 -11.63 -1.00 -2.82
N ILE A 77 -11.47 -1.14 -4.14
CA ILE A 77 -12.39 -1.91 -4.99
C ILE A 77 -11.63 -3.10 -5.61
N PRO A 78 -11.71 -4.30 -5.01
CA PRO A 78 -11.07 -5.48 -5.57
C PRO A 78 -11.86 -6.06 -6.75
N ILE A 79 -11.16 -6.46 -7.81
CA ILE A 79 -11.75 -7.27 -8.88
C ILE A 79 -11.71 -8.74 -8.48
N LEU A 80 -12.89 -9.35 -8.39
CA LEU A 80 -13.02 -10.71 -7.89
C LEU A 80 -12.51 -11.77 -8.89
N ARG A 81 -11.91 -12.87 -8.43
CA ARG A 81 -11.64 -13.25 -7.02
C ARG A 81 -10.23 -12.88 -6.54
N ALA A 82 -9.28 -12.80 -7.45
CA ALA A 82 -7.87 -12.65 -7.11
C ALA A 82 -7.54 -11.34 -6.39
N GLY A 83 -8.29 -10.26 -6.66
CA GLY A 83 -8.11 -8.97 -6.00
C GLY A 83 -8.33 -9.01 -4.49
N LEU A 84 -9.05 -10.00 -3.96
CA LEU A 84 -9.26 -10.14 -2.51
C LEU A 84 -7.95 -10.35 -1.75
N GLY A 85 -6.96 -11.03 -2.34
CA GLY A 85 -5.67 -11.27 -1.68
C GLY A 85 -4.83 -10.00 -1.47
N MET A 86 -5.14 -8.92 -2.18
CA MET A 86 -4.47 -7.62 -2.01
C MET A 86 -5.14 -6.76 -0.95
N VAL A 87 -6.46 -6.87 -0.79
CA VAL A 87 -7.24 -6.04 0.15
C VAL A 87 -6.72 -6.18 1.58
N ASP A 88 -6.37 -7.41 1.98
CA ASP A 88 -5.83 -7.66 3.31
C ASP A 88 -4.54 -6.87 3.57
N GLY A 89 -3.66 -6.75 2.57
CA GLY A 89 -2.42 -5.97 2.71
C GLY A 89 -2.59 -4.47 2.57
N VAL A 90 -3.69 -4.03 1.95
CA VAL A 90 -4.02 -2.61 1.81
C VAL A 90 -4.70 -2.06 3.06
N LEU A 91 -5.43 -2.91 3.79
CA LEU A 91 -6.14 -2.55 5.01
C LEU A 91 -5.34 -2.80 6.30
N SER A 92 -4.15 -3.40 6.20
CA SER A 92 -3.29 -3.76 7.33
C SER A 92 -2.54 -2.58 7.94
#